data_AF-A0A959QBC3-F1
#
_entry.id   AF-A0A959QBC3-F1
#
_cell.length_a   1.000
_cell.length_b   1.000
_cell.length_c   1.000
_cell.angle_alpha   90.00
_cell.angle_beta   90.00
_cell.angle_gamma   90.00
#
_symmetry.space_group_name_H-M   'P 1'
#
loop_
_entity.id
_entity.type
_entity.pdbx_description
1 polymer ?
#
loop_
_entity_poly.entity_id
_entity_poly.type
_entity_poly.pdbx_seq_one_letter_code
_entity_poly.pdbx_strand_id
1 'polypeptide(L)'
;GAPELCVQYTTVPFDCPAQQKNIGDPCDDGDLCTINDVIQPDCGCAGVFQDSDSDGVCDAEDLCPGGPEPGTPCDDGNPATTGEVIQPDCSCADVSYDCPDLLANIGDPCNDGDLCTVNDVIQPDCSCAGTFQDTDGDGTCDADDLCSDSPEPGSPCDDGDPCTVNDVVLAD
;
A
#
# COMPACT_ATOMS: atom_id res chain seq x y z
N GLY A 1 -32.21 50.09 51.42
CA GLY A 1 -31.94 49.43 50.13
C GLY A 1 -30.64 49.98 49.61
N ALA A 2 -29.67 49.11 49.34
CA ALA A 2 -28.44 49.52 48.67
C ALA A 2 -28.72 49.69 47.16
N PRO A 3 -28.06 50.63 46.46
CA PRO A 3 -28.25 50.81 45.04
C PRO A 3 -27.62 49.65 44.27
N GLU A 4 -28.39 49.04 43.36
CA GLU A 4 -27.88 48.09 42.38
C GLU A 4 -26.94 48.81 41.42
N LEU A 5 -25.66 48.43 41.44
CA LEU A 5 -24.68 48.86 40.44
C LEU A 5 -24.99 48.13 39.13
N CYS A 6 -25.55 48.83 38.14
CA CYS A 6 -25.66 48.30 36.78
C CYS A 6 -24.27 48.27 36.13
N VAL A 7 -23.59 47.13 36.19
CA VAL A 7 -22.40 46.88 35.36
C VAL A 7 -22.88 46.57 33.95
N GLN A 8 -22.76 47.54 33.04
CA GLN A 8 -23.00 47.33 31.61
C GLN A 8 -21.83 46.51 31.07
N TYR A 9 -21.97 45.19 31.02
CA TYR A 9 -21.06 44.32 30.29
C TYR A 9 -21.28 44.55 28.78
N THR A 10 -20.49 45.44 28.18
CA THR A 10 -20.38 45.48 26.73
C THR A 10 -19.71 44.19 26.28
N THR A 11 -20.48 43.24 25.78
CA THR A 11 -19.93 42.07 25.11
C THR A 11 -19.23 42.57 23.86
N VAL A 12 -17.89 42.54 23.85
CA VAL A 12 -17.13 42.74 22.61
C VAL A 12 -17.57 41.64 21.64
N PRO A 13 -17.98 41.99 20.40
CA PRO A 13 -18.38 40.99 19.43
C PRO A 13 -17.18 40.08 19.13
N PHE A 14 -17.40 38.77 19.18
CA PHE A 14 -16.43 37.81 18.67
C PHE A 14 -16.22 38.03 17.17
N ASP A 15 -14.98 38.00 16.70
CA ASP A 15 -14.68 38.08 15.26
C ASP A 15 -15.33 36.91 14.50
N CYS A 16 -15.44 35.75 15.15
CA CYS A 16 -16.09 34.55 14.66
C CYS A 16 -17.29 34.16 15.56
N PRO A 17 -18.47 34.79 15.40
CA PRO A 17 -19.59 34.64 16.34
C PRO A 17 -20.12 33.21 16.48
N ALA A 18 -20.13 32.44 15.39
CA ALA A 18 -20.61 31.06 15.38
C ALA A 18 -19.75 30.12 16.23
N GLN A 19 -18.46 30.44 16.39
CA GLN A 19 -17.50 29.66 17.15
C GLN A 19 -17.23 30.26 18.55
N GLN A 20 -17.75 31.46 18.82
CA GLN A 20 -17.46 32.24 20.03
C GLN A 20 -15.95 32.44 20.25
N LYS A 21 -15.22 32.71 19.16
CA LYS A 21 -13.77 32.93 19.16
C LYS A 21 -13.41 34.23 18.44
N ASN A 22 -12.27 34.80 18.80
CA ASN A 22 -11.63 35.93 18.15
C ASN A 22 -10.50 35.46 17.22
N ILE A 23 -10.09 36.31 16.28
CA ILE A 23 -8.92 36.05 15.44
C ILE A 23 -7.68 35.94 16.34
N GLY A 24 -6.85 34.92 16.12
CA GLY A 24 -5.69 34.62 16.95
C GLY A 24 -5.98 33.76 18.19
N ASP A 25 -7.25 33.46 18.49
CA ASP A 25 -7.56 32.48 19.55
C ASP A 25 -7.03 31.10 19.15
N PRO A 26 -6.51 30.31 20.12
CA PRO A 26 -6.02 28.97 19.83
C PRO A 26 -7.16 28.06 19.35
N CYS A 27 -6.86 27.23 18.36
CA CYS A 27 -7.75 26.20 17.85
C CYS A 27 -6.93 24.93 17.53
N ASP A 28 -7.60 23.94 16.95
CA ASP A 28 -7.01 22.69 16.46
C ASP A 28 -7.62 22.48 15.08
N ASP A 29 -6.79 22.49 14.03
CA ASP A 29 -7.24 22.27 12.65
C ASP A 29 -7.26 20.78 12.27
N GLY A 30 -6.79 19.91 13.17
CA GLY A 30 -6.71 18.47 13.00
C GLY A 30 -5.55 18.02 12.11
N ASP A 31 -4.68 18.93 11.66
CA ASP A 31 -3.50 18.62 10.88
C ASP A 31 -2.28 18.49 11.81
N LEU A 32 -1.72 17.28 11.86
CA LEU A 32 -0.54 16.99 12.68
C LEU A 32 0.73 17.68 12.17
N CYS A 33 0.75 18.13 10.91
CA CYS A 33 1.89 18.82 10.30
C CYS A 33 1.95 20.31 10.66
N THR A 34 0.93 20.86 11.31
CA THR A 34 0.87 22.26 11.72
C THR A 34 0.98 22.39 13.24
N ILE A 35 1.63 23.47 13.69
CA ILE A 35 1.67 23.86 15.10
C ILE A 35 1.15 25.28 15.30
N ASN A 36 0.77 25.57 16.54
CA ASN A 36 0.28 26.89 16.96
C ASN A 36 -0.95 27.33 16.16
N ASP A 37 -1.93 26.44 16.00
CA ASP A 37 -3.12 26.73 15.21
C ASP A 37 -3.95 27.83 15.85
N VAL A 38 -4.34 28.77 15.01
CA VAL A 38 -5.09 29.95 15.42
C VAL A 38 -6.25 30.21 14.48
N ILE A 39 -7.29 30.86 15.04
CA ILE A 39 -8.42 31.33 14.25
C ILE A 39 -7.95 32.41 13.27
N GLN A 40 -8.21 32.15 11.99
CA GLN A 40 -7.84 33.00 10.87
C GLN A 40 -8.93 34.05 10.57
N PRO A 41 -8.64 35.09 9.75
CA PRO A 41 -9.62 36.14 9.43
C PRO A 41 -10.90 35.66 8.71
N ASP A 42 -10.85 34.49 8.08
CA ASP A 42 -11.99 33.82 7.46
C ASP A 42 -12.74 32.86 8.42
N CYS A 43 -12.36 32.87 9.70
CA CYS A 43 -12.82 31.95 10.74
C CYS A 43 -12.46 30.49 10.51
N GLY A 44 -11.50 30.19 9.62
CA GLY A 44 -10.82 28.91 9.59
C GLY A 44 -9.91 28.72 10.80
N CYS A 45 -9.51 27.47 11.06
CA CYS A 45 -8.39 27.16 11.92
C CYS A 45 -7.23 26.74 11.03
N ALA A 46 -6.05 27.30 11.26
CA ALA A 46 -4.83 26.90 10.56
C ALA A 46 -3.61 27.20 11.42
N GLY A 47 -2.63 26.30 11.43
CA GLY A 47 -1.33 26.51 12.05
C GLY A 47 -0.19 26.81 11.09
N VAL A 48 1.04 26.62 11.59
CA VAL A 48 2.29 26.82 10.86
C VAL A 48 2.87 25.46 10.53
N PHE A 49 3.00 25.16 9.24
CA PHE A 49 3.64 23.94 8.76
C PHE A 49 5.09 23.84 9.26
N GLN A 50 5.47 22.67 9.78
CA GLN A 50 6.84 22.40 10.24
C GLN A 50 7.48 21.33 9.36
N ASP A 51 8.65 21.66 8.83
CA ASP A 51 9.51 20.78 8.02
C ASP A 51 10.94 21.31 8.18
N SER A 52 11.67 20.66 9.07
CA SER A 52 12.94 21.11 9.62
C SER A 52 14.10 21.01 8.62
N ASP A 53 14.04 20.07 7.69
CA ASP A 53 15.09 19.83 6.70
C ASP A 53 14.68 20.11 5.25
N SER A 54 13.41 20.50 5.05
CA SER A 54 12.85 20.94 3.77
C SER A 54 12.85 19.85 2.71
N ASP A 55 12.66 18.60 3.11
CA ASP A 55 12.56 17.46 2.21
C ASP A 55 11.13 17.26 1.64
N GLY A 56 10.15 17.93 2.23
CA GLY A 56 8.74 17.92 1.84
C GLY A 56 7.82 17.07 2.72
N VAL A 57 8.36 16.37 3.72
CA VAL A 57 7.60 15.70 4.78
C VAL A 57 7.64 16.54 6.05
N CYS A 58 6.52 16.60 6.76
CA CYS A 58 6.44 17.43 7.94
C CYS A 58 7.11 16.76 9.14
N ASP A 59 7.62 17.54 10.09
CA ASP A 59 8.34 17.04 11.29
C ASP A 59 7.56 15.96 12.08
N ALA A 60 6.22 15.97 12.00
CA ALA A 60 5.37 15.01 12.70
C ALA A 60 5.25 13.65 12.00
N GLU A 61 5.52 13.60 10.69
CA GLU A 61 5.49 12.40 9.84
C GLU A 61 6.89 11.96 9.38
N ASP A 62 7.90 12.82 9.58
CA ASP A 62 9.31 12.62 9.23
C ASP A 62 9.92 11.43 9.99
N LEU A 63 10.42 10.45 9.24
CA LEU A 63 11.14 9.28 9.77
C LEU A 63 12.65 9.51 9.81
N CYS A 64 13.16 10.44 8.99
CA CYS A 64 14.57 10.72 8.80
C CYS A 64 14.99 12.17 9.05
N PRO A 65 15.16 12.56 10.34
CA PRO A 65 15.49 13.94 10.68
C PRO A 65 16.81 14.40 10.05
N GLY A 66 16.72 15.35 9.11
CA GLY A 66 17.88 15.96 8.45
C GLY A 66 18.20 15.40 7.06
N GLY A 67 17.30 14.63 6.46
CA GLY A 67 17.50 14.07 5.14
C GLY A 67 16.22 13.46 4.55
N PRO A 68 16.30 12.94 3.31
CA PRO A 68 15.14 12.42 2.62
C PRO A 68 14.56 11.17 3.29
N GLU A 69 13.26 10.97 3.11
CA GLU A 69 12.54 9.79 3.62
C GLU A 69 12.97 8.43 3.04
N PRO A 70 12.71 7.32 3.78
CA PRO A 70 12.95 5.96 3.30
C PRO A 70 12.29 5.65 1.95
N GLY A 71 13.02 4.95 1.09
CA GLY A 71 12.63 4.68 -0.29
C GLY A 71 12.99 5.78 -1.29
N THR A 72 13.43 6.96 -0.82
CA THR A 72 13.95 8.00 -1.71
C THR A 72 15.27 7.56 -2.35
N PRO A 73 15.46 7.71 -3.67
CA PRO A 73 16.73 7.41 -4.32
C PRO A 73 17.89 8.21 -3.73
N CYS A 74 19.02 7.54 -3.51
CA CYS A 74 20.23 8.15 -2.95
C CYS A 74 21.50 7.62 -3.65
N ASP A 75 22.67 8.11 -3.27
CA ASP A 75 23.99 7.64 -3.74
C ASP A 75 24.88 7.43 -2.51
N ASP A 76 25.28 6.19 -2.24
CA ASP A 76 26.12 5.82 -1.09
C ASP A 76 27.63 6.07 -1.35
N GLY A 77 27.96 6.57 -2.55
CA GLY A 77 29.32 6.84 -3.01
C GLY A 77 30.09 5.60 -3.44
N ASN A 78 29.47 4.42 -3.45
CA ASN A 78 30.09 3.19 -3.88
C ASN A 78 29.77 2.91 -5.36
N PRO A 79 30.74 3.03 -6.28
CA PRO A 79 30.49 2.83 -7.72
C PRO A 79 30.22 1.36 -8.10
N ALA A 80 30.31 0.41 -7.16
CA ALA A 80 30.01 -1.00 -7.39
C ALA A 80 28.53 -1.35 -7.18
N THR A 81 27.75 -0.44 -6.62
CA THR A 81 26.30 -0.60 -6.39
C THR A 81 25.53 0.36 -7.29
N THR A 82 24.26 0.05 -7.54
CA THR A 82 23.32 0.93 -8.23
C THR A 82 21.92 0.71 -7.70
N GLY A 83 21.13 1.78 -7.58
CA GLY A 83 19.70 1.66 -7.21
C GLY A 83 19.46 1.83 -5.71
N GLU A 84 20.35 2.57 -5.06
CA GLU A 84 20.34 2.83 -3.63
C GLU A 84 19.13 3.69 -3.25
N VAL A 85 18.59 3.42 -2.08
CA VAL A 85 17.52 4.21 -1.48
C VAL A 85 17.83 4.46 -0.01
N ILE A 86 17.22 5.50 0.54
CA ILE A 86 17.25 5.73 1.98
C ILE A 86 16.55 4.55 2.68
N GLN A 87 17.21 4.00 3.68
CA GLN A 87 16.73 2.88 4.48
C GLN A 87 15.92 3.39 5.68
N PRO A 88 15.17 2.52 6.39
CA PRO A 88 14.42 2.92 7.59
C PRO A 88 15.28 3.47 8.75
N ASP A 89 16.60 3.29 8.69
CA ASP A 89 17.56 3.88 9.63
C ASP A 89 18.22 5.17 9.10
N CYS A 90 17.69 5.70 7.99
CA CYS A 90 18.13 6.93 7.33
C CYS A 90 19.54 6.87 6.74
N SER A 91 20.10 5.67 6.64
CA SER A 91 21.31 5.45 5.87
C SER A 91 20.97 5.33 4.38
N CYS A 92 21.88 5.80 3.52
CA CYS A 92 21.83 5.47 2.11
C CYS A 92 22.54 4.14 1.93
N ALA A 93 21.81 3.13 1.45
CA ALA A 93 22.38 1.82 1.18
C ALA A 93 21.62 1.13 0.06
N ASP A 94 22.30 0.16 -0.56
CA ASP A 94 21.69 -0.73 -1.53
C ASP A 94 20.57 -1.56 -0.90
N VAL A 95 19.53 -1.77 -1.68
CA VAL A 95 18.48 -2.74 -1.38
C VAL A 95 18.99 -4.12 -1.78
N SER A 96 19.40 -4.90 -0.78
CA SER A 96 19.84 -6.28 -1.00
C SER A 96 18.67 -7.14 -1.49
N TYR A 97 18.52 -7.26 -2.81
CA TYR A 97 17.63 -8.23 -3.43
C TYR A 97 18.30 -9.60 -3.48
N ASP A 98 17.56 -10.67 -3.13
CA ASP A 98 18.05 -12.04 -3.36
C ASP A 98 18.29 -12.31 -4.86
N CYS A 99 17.52 -11.63 -5.73
CA CYS A 99 17.60 -11.71 -7.18
C CYS A 99 17.82 -10.31 -7.81
N PRO A 100 19.07 -9.82 -7.86
CA PRO A 100 19.37 -8.44 -8.27
C PRO A 100 18.91 -8.09 -9.69
N ASP A 101 19.06 -9.01 -10.65
CA ASP A 101 18.66 -8.79 -12.05
C ASP A 101 17.15 -8.58 -12.22
N LEU A 102 16.35 -9.06 -11.26
CA LEU A 102 14.89 -8.93 -11.23
C LEU A 102 14.40 -7.81 -10.30
N LEU A 103 15.30 -7.25 -9.47
CA LEU A 103 14.94 -6.36 -8.35
C LEU A 103 13.85 -6.98 -7.46
N ALA A 104 14.01 -8.28 -7.13
CA ALA A 104 13.04 -9.06 -6.37
C ALA A 104 13.71 -9.96 -5.32
N ASN A 105 12.96 -10.33 -4.28
CA ASN A 105 13.37 -11.23 -3.20
C ASN A 105 12.75 -12.61 -3.36
N ILE A 106 13.34 -13.63 -2.72
CA ILE A 106 12.78 -14.98 -2.69
C ILE A 106 11.41 -14.95 -2.00
N GLY A 107 10.41 -15.52 -2.64
CA GLY A 107 9.02 -15.51 -2.17
C GLY A 107 8.18 -14.32 -2.67
N ASP A 108 8.78 -13.33 -3.35
CA ASP A 108 8.02 -12.26 -3.99
C ASP A 108 7.11 -12.85 -5.08
N PRO A 109 5.88 -12.33 -5.25
CA PRO A 109 4.96 -12.80 -6.28
C PRO A 109 5.51 -12.52 -7.67
N CYS A 110 5.36 -13.48 -8.57
CA CYS A 110 5.76 -13.35 -9.96
C CYS A 110 4.73 -14.02 -10.87
N ASN A 111 5.01 -14.12 -12.18
CA ASN A 111 4.21 -14.88 -13.13
C ASN A 111 5.19 -15.72 -13.97
N ASP A 112 5.08 -17.04 -13.90
CA ASP A 112 5.98 -17.97 -14.60
C ASP A 112 5.53 -18.23 -16.06
N GLY A 113 4.37 -17.71 -16.44
CA GLY A 113 3.75 -17.84 -17.75
C GLY A 113 3.03 -19.16 -17.97
N ASP A 114 3.00 -20.04 -16.96
CA ASP A 114 2.27 -21.30 -16.99
C ASP A 114 0.87 -21.09 -16.38
N LEU A 115 -0.17 -21.45 -17.13
CA LEU A 115 -1.55 -21.33 -16.63
C LEU A 115 -1.91 -22.46 -15.67
N CYS A 116 -1.14 -23.56 -15.68
CA CYS A 116 -1.34 -24.71 -14.82
C CYS A 116 -0.80 -24.53 -13.40
N THR A 117 -0.05 -23.46 -13.15
CA THR A 117 0.51 -23.12 -11.84
C THR A 117 -0.27 -21.95 -11.23
N VAL A 118 -0.35 -21.94 -9.90
CA VAL A 118 -0.91 -20.83 -9.12
C VAL A 118 0.04 -20.42 -8.00
N ASN A 119 -0.13 -19.20 -7.51
CA ASN A 119 0.69 -18.61 -6.45
C ASN A 119 2.19 -18.61 -6.82
N ASP A 120 2.52 -18.14 -8.02
CA ASP A 120 3.90 -18.12 -8.49
C ASP A 120 4.75 -17.16 -7.65
N VAL A 121 5.92 -17.64 -7.25
CA VAL A 121 6.87 -16.89 -6.45
C VAL A 121 8.28 -17.05 -6.96
N ILE A 122 9.11 -16.06 -6.67
CA ILE A 122 10.55 -16.09 -6.94
C ILE A 122 11.20 -17.18 -6.10
N GLN A 123 11.89 -18.09 -6.79
CA GLN A 123 12.58 -19.24 -6.22
C GLN A 123 14.02 -18.88 -5.79
N PRO A 124 14.71 -19.74 -4.99
CA PRO A 124 16.09 -19.49 -4.58
C PRO A 124 17.13 -19.41 -5.71
N ASP A 125 16.78 -19.87 -6.92
CA ASP A 125 17.59 -19.76 -8.13
C ASP A 125 17.15 -18.60 -9.04
N CYS A 126 16.29 -17.71 -8.53
CA CYS A 126 15.72 -16.57 -9.23
C CYS A 126 14.82 -16.91 -10.42
N SER A 127 14.42 -18.17 -10.58
CA SER A 127 13.31 -18.52 -11.46
C SER A 127 11.97 -18.10 -10.84
N CYS A 128 10.96 -17.91 -11.68
CA CYS A 128 9.58 -17.82 -11.23
C CYS A 128 8.92 -19.18 -11.39
N ALA A 129 8.25 -19.67 -10.35
CA ALA A 129 7.48 -20.91 -10.42
C ALA A 129 6.33 -20.89 -9.42
N GLY A 130 5.19 -21.45 -9.79
CA GLY A 130 4.05 -21.68 -8.91
C GLY A 130 3.81 -23.13 -8.52
N THR A 131 2.65 -23.36 -7.92
CA THR A 131 2.18 -24.69 -7.51
C THR A 131 1.24 -25.25 -8.56
N PHE A 132 1.63 -26.35 -9.20
CA PHE A 132 0.78 -27.07 -10.15
C PHE A 132 -0.55 -27.49 -9.50
N GLN A 133 -1.66 -27.24 -10.18
CA GLN A 133 -2.99 -27.65 -9.73
C GLN A 133 -3.59 -28.70 -10.67
N ASP A 134 -4.01 -29.82 -10.08
CA ASP A 134 -4.71 -30.94 -10.72
C ASP A 134 -5.57 -31.57 -9.62
N THR A 135 -6.82 -31.12 -9.54
CA THR A 135 -7.76 -31.37 -8.45
C THR A 135 -8.25 -32.81 -8.47
N ASP A 136 -8.42 -33.42 -9.65
CA ASP A 136 -8.93 -34.77 -9.81
C ASP A 136 -7.84 -35.82 -10.10
N GLY A 137 -6.61 -35.38 -10.40
CA GLY A 137 -5.42 -36.21 -10.54
C GLY A 137 -5.34 -36.95 -11.87
N ASP A 138 -6.04 -36.47 -12.91
CA ASP A 138 -6.11 -37.15 -14.21
C ASP A 138 -4.91 -36.83 -15.13
N GLY A 139 -4.07 -35.86 -14.74
CA GLY A 139 -2.91 -35.41 -15.49
C GLY A 139 -3.13 -34.17 -16.36
N THR A 140 -4.35 -33.66 -16.42
CA THR A 140 -4.73 -32.34 -16.95
C THR A 140 -4.75 -31.36 -15.80
N CYS A 141 -4.20 -30.16 -15.98
CA CYS A 141 -4.22 -29.17 -14.91
C CYS A 141 -5.59 -28.50 -14.80
N ASP A 142 -5.95 -28.03 -13.61
CA ASP A 142 -7.26 -27.40 -13.34
C ASP A 142 -7.63 -26.26 -14.31
N ALA A 143 -6.62 -25.54 -14.82
CA ALA A 143 -6.83 -24.43 -15.74
C ALA A 143 -7.21 -24.88 -17.16
N ASP A 144 -6.79 -26.08 -17.55
CA ASP A 144 -7.08 -26.72 -18.84
C ASP A 144 -8.15 -27.81 -18.72
N ASP A 145 -8.54 -28.19 -17.49
CA ASP A 145 -9.56 -29.20 -17.22
C ASP A 145 -10.98 -28.65 -17.45
N LEU A 146 -11.66 -29.22 -18.45
CA LEU A 146 -13.03 -28.88 -18.83
C LEU A 146 -14.08 -29.69 -18.05
N CYS A 147 -13.67 -30.73 -17.32
CA CYS A 147 -14.52 -31.69 -16.65
C CYS A 147 -14.04 -31.96 -15.21
N SER A 148 -14.53 -31.16 -14.26
CA SER A 148 -14.09 -31.12 -12.85
C SER A 148 -14.16 -32.42 -12.03
N ASP A 149 -14.61 -33.53 -12.60
CA ASP A 149 -14.75 -34.85 -11.97
C ASP A 149 -14.54 -36.02 -12.98
N SER A 150 -13.91 -35.83 -14.15
CA SER A 150 -13.79 -36.92 -15.14
C SER A 150 -12.56 -36.82 -16.06
N PRO A 151 -12.00 -37.97 -16.49
CA PRO A 151 -10.69 -37.99 -17.14
C PRO A 151 -10.75 -37.50 -18.59
N GLU A 152 -9.97 -36.49 -18.95
CA GLU A 152 -9.78 -36.06 -20.35
C GLU A 152 -8.45 -36.61 -20.93
N PRO A 153 -8.08 -36.30 -22.19
CA PRO A 153 -8.45 -37.02 -23.42
C PRO A 153 -7.89 -38.44 -23.58
N GLY A 154 -8.81 -39.40 -23.81
CA GLY A 154 -8.58 -40.85 -23.98
C GLY A 154 -9.66 -41.73 -23.33
N SER A 155 -10.47 -41.14 -22.44
CA SER A 155 -11.43 -41.86 -21.60
C SER A 155 -12.89 -41.61 -22.01
N PRO A 156 -13.80 -42.56 -21.75
CA PRO A 156 -15.24 -42.37 -21.94
C PRO A 156 -15.85 -41.58 -20.76
N CYS A 157 -16.50 -40.45 -21.04
CA CYS A 157 -17.38 -39.79 -20.07
C CYS A 157 -18.80 -40.35 -20.24
N ASP A 158 -19.33 -40.99 -19.20
CA ASP A 158 -20.76 -41.34 -19.10
C ASP A 158 -21.48 -40.10 -18.57
N ASP A 159 -22.13 -39.35 -19.47
CA ASP A 159 -22.91 -38.14 -19.16
C ASP A 159 -24.26 -38.44 -18.48
N GLY A 160 -24.51 -39.71 -18.13
CA GLY A 160 -25.75 -40.17 -17.54
C GLY A 160 -26.93 -40.15 -18.52
N ASP A 161 -26.69 -39.92 -19.82
CA ASP A 161 -27.70 -40.08 -20.86
C ASP A 161 -27.74 -41.53 -21.34
N PRO A 162 -28.81 -42.30 -21.04
CA PRO A 162 -28.94 -43.68 -21.49
C PRO A 162 -29.08 -43.83 -23.02
N CYS A 163 -29.02 -42.75 -23.80
CA CYS A 163 -29.15 -42.75 -25.25
C CYS A 163 -27.83 -42.83 -26.03
N THR A 164 -26.66 -42.70 -25.39
CA THR A 164 -25.37 -42.82 -26.08
C THR A 164 -24.62 -44.07 -25.62
N VAL A 165 -23.97 -44.75 -26.57
CA VAL A 165 -23.17 -45.96 -26.32
C VAL A 165 -21.83 -45.79 -27.01
N ASN A 166 -20.75 -45.88 -26.24
CA ASN A 166 -19.35 -45.66 -26.63
C ASN A 166 -18.99 -44.20 -26.98
N ASP A 167 -19.21 -43.25 -26.08
CA ASP A 167 -18.56 -41.95 -26.18
C ASP A 167 -17.10 -42.08 -25.73
N VAL A 168 -16.16 -41.70 -26.58
CA VAL A 168 -14.71 -41.73 -26.33
C VAL A 168 -14.16 -40.35 -26.65
N VAL A 169 -13.39 -39.77 -25.73
CA VAL A 169 -12.48 -38.68 -26.11
C VAL A 169 -11.29 -39.34 -26.82
N LEU A 170 -11.10 -39.09 -28.11
CA LEU A 170 -10.03 -39.72 -28.91
C LEU A 170 -8.71 -38.96 -28.71
N ALA A 171 -7.64 -39.68 -28.35
CA ALA A 171 -6.26 -39.23 -28.45
C ALA A 171 -5.59 -39.91 -29.67
N ASP A 172 -4.92 -39.13 -30.53
CA ASP A 172 -4.19 -39.62 -31.73
C ASP A 172 -2.93 -40.42 -31.39
#